data_AF-A0A965INZ4-F1
#
_entry.id   AF-A0A965INZ4-F1
#
_cell.length_a   1.000
_cell.length_b   1.000
_cell.length_c   1.000
_cell.angle_alpha   90.00
_cell.angle_beta   90.00
_cell.angle_gamma   90.00
#
_symmetry.space_group_name_H-M   'P 1'
#
loop_
_entity.id
_entity.type
_entity.pdbx_description
1 polymer ?
#
loop_
_entity_poly.entity_id
_entity_poly.type
_entity_poly.pdbx_seq_one_letter_code
_entity_poly.pdbx_strand_id
1 'polypeptide(L)'
;MGHIRALAEDLTAIGFKAGADPQIWSPTYETIKTKAAAITALRREAAGTTVYLGSDDDREGEAIAWHTCTILGLDPATTPRVIFHEITEKALKDAVAAPGRINMNKFNAQQARTMLDMLIGFTLSPCLWRGVGYKAGLSAGRCQTPALRIIYDRDQEIAGHTATTSWRIQVAAAAAAAAEIIWTATEDQPGEAAATALLTSVAPAPHTLTITDRDQRVSSSRPPAPFITSSLQQEASSRLGMAPKTTMRAAQTLYEAGHITYMRTDNAVLSVEATTAAVALVTERWGAVYVAT
;
A
#
# COMPACT_ATOMS: atom_id res chain seq x y z
N MET A 1 7.14 11.08 17.31
CA MET A 1 5.92 11.10 18.15
C MET A 1 4.79 11.61 17.26
N GLY A 2 3.74 10.81 17.04
CA GLY A 2 2.61 11.15 16.16
C GLY A 2 1.58 12.05 16.84
N HIS A 3 0.29 11.76 16.66
CA HIS A 3 -0.83 12.50 17.23
C HIS A 3 -0.67 12.81 18.74
N ILE A 4 -1.02 14.04 19.13
CA ILE A 4 -1.01 14.55 20.52
C ILE A 4 -2.42 14.91 21.02
N ARG A 5 -3.39 14.95 20.11
CA ARG A 5 -4.82 15.08 20.37
C ARG A 5 -5.56 13.96 19.66
N ALA A 6 -6.71 13.58 20.19
CA ALA A 6 -7.65 12.65 19.57
C ALA A 6 -9.07 13.18 19.76
N LEU A 7 -10.02 12.73 18.94
CA LEU A 7 -11.43 12.98 19.22
C LEU A 7 -11.79 12.37 20.58
N ALA A 8 -12.64 13.04 21.36
CA ALA A 8 -13.20 12.44 22.57
C ALA A 8 -13.99 11.17 22.20
N GLU A 9 -13.91 10.13 23.03
CA GLU A 9 -14.45 8.79 22.72
C GLU A 9 -15.98 8.70 22.91
N ASP A 10 -16.72 9.60 22.26
CA ASP A 10 -18.18 9.69 22.33
C ASP A 10 -18.74 10.22 21.00
N LEU A 11 -19.88 9.71 20.55
CA LEU A 11 -20.53 10.20 19.32
C LEU A 11 -20.95 11.67 19.41
N THR A 12 -21.27 12.16 20.59
CA THR A 12 -21.52 13.59 20.83
C THR A 12 -20.28 14.44 20.57
N ALA A 13 -19.07 13.87 20.66
CA ALA A 13 -17.83 14.55 20.34
C ALA A 13 -17.75 14.95 18.88
N ILE A 14 -18.48 14.30 17.97
CA ILE A 14 -18.55 14.71 16.55
C ILE A 14 -19.84 15.48 16.23
N GLY A 15 -20.64 15.81 17.25
CA GLY A 15 -21.96 16.41 17.08
C GLY A 15 -23.06 15.42 16.72
N PHE A 16 -22.80 14.10 16.80
CA PHE A 16 -23.78 13.08 16.45
C PHE A 16 -24.75 12.79 17.59
N LYS A 17 -26.05 12.97 17.30
CA LYS A 17 -27.19 12.60 18.15
C LYS A 17 -28.21 11.80 17.33
N ALA A 18 -28.46 10.56 17.74
CA ALA A 18 -29.44 9.71 17.08
C ALA A 18 -30.84 10.38 17.06
N GLY A 19 -31.46 10.48 15.88
CA GLY A 19 -32.81 11.01 15.70
C GLY A 19 -32.94 12.54 15.56
N ALA A 20 -31.84 13.29 15.38
CA ALA A 20 -31.86 14.74 15.14
C ALA A 20 -31.63 15.11 13.66
N ASP A 21 -32.32 16.15 13.17
CA ASP A 21 -32.21 16.76 11.82
C ASP A 21 -30.87 17.56 11.65
N PRO A 22 -30.47 18.07 10.46
CA PRO A 22 -29.08 18.14 10.00
C PRO A 22 -28.10 18.68 11.05
N GLN A 23 -27.17 17.81 11.43
CA GLN A 23 -26.20 18.09 12.47
C GLN A 23 -25.12 19.04 11.97
N ILE A 24 -24.89 20.11 12.72
CA ILE A 24 -23.63 20.85 12.65
C ILE A 24 -22.55 19.91 13.20
N TRP A 25 -21.74 19.37 12.31
CA TRP A 25 -20.58 18.57 12.70
C TRP A 25 -19.59 19.45 13.47
N SER A 26 -19.41 19.17 14.75
CA SER A 26 -18.55 19.97 15.65
C SER A 26 -17.60 19.06 16.43
N PRO A 27 -16.46 18.65 15.82
CA PRO A 27 -15.54 17.70 16.42
C PRO A 27 -14.84 18.30 17.65
N THR A 28 -14.94 17.59 18.77
CA THR A 28 -14.31 17.91 20.05
C THR A 28 -13.11 17.00 20.24
N TYR A 29 -11.95 17.62 20.45
CA TYR A 29 -10.68 16.91 20.62
C TYR A 29 -10.13 17.11 22.02
N GLU A 30 -9.61 16.03 22.58
CA GLU A 30 -8.92 16.00 23.87
C GLU A 30 -7.42 15.77 23.69
N THR A 31 -6.62 16.25 24.64
CA THR A 31 -5.19 15.94 24.70
C THR A 31 -4.99 14.49 25.12
N ILE A 32 -4.10 13.79 24.43
CA ILE A 32 -3.78 12.40 24.78
C ILE A 32 -2.97 12.40 26.08
N LYS A 33 -3.51 11.78 27.14
CA LYS A 33 -2.92 11.78 28.50
C LYS A 33 -1.47 11.29 28.52
N THR A 34 -1.15 10.24 27.76
CA THR A 34 0.21 9.67 27.65
C THR A 34 1.22 10.60 26.96
N LYS A 35 0.76 11.71 26.38
CA LYS A 35 1.58 12.73 25.72
C LYS A 35 1.74 14.02 26.53
N ALA A 36 1.22 14.08 27.76
CA ALA A 36 1.27 15.28 28.59
C ALA A 36 2.70 15.85 28.75
N ALA A 37 3.69 15.00 29.03
CA ALA A 37 5.09 15.43 29.17
C ALA A 37 5.64 16.05 27.88
N ALA A 38 5.32 15.47 26.72
CA ALA A 38 5.74 16.00 25.42
C ALA A 38 5.06 17.34 25.11
N ILE A 39 3.77 17.48 25.43
CA ILE A 39 3.02 18.73 25.26
C ILE A 39 3.63 19.85 26.12
N THR A 40 3.95 19.56 27.38
CA THR A 40 4.60 20.53 28.27
C THR A 40 5.96 20.96 27.74
N ALA A 41 6.77 20.03 27.25
CA ALA A 41 8.06 20.34 26.63
C ALA A 41 7.88 21.23 25.39
N LEU A 42 6.96 20.88 24.47
CA LEU A 42 6.68 21.67 23.27
C LEU A 42 6.27 23.10 23.61
N ARG A 43 5.39 23.31 24.59
CA ARG A 43 4.97 24.66 25.03
C ARG A 43 6.14 25.47 25.57
N ARG A 44 7.05 24.85 26.31
CA ARG A 44 8.24 25.50 26.85
C ARG A 44 9.18 25.94 25.73
N GLU A 45 9.52 25.05 24.79
CA GLU A 45 10.46 25.35 23.71
C GLU A 45 9.88 26.32 22.66
N ALA A 46 8.56 26.33 22.48
CA ALA A 46 7.88 27.24 21.57
C ALA A 46 7.76 28.68 22.11
N ALA A 47 7.95 28.89 23.41
CA ALA A 47 7.75 30.21 24.02
C ALA A 47 8.81 31.21 23.53
N GLY A 48 8.37 32.27 22.85
CA GLY A 48 9.25 33.34 22.37
C GLY A 48 10.11 32.97 21.16
N THR A 49 9.85 31.83 20.51
CA THR A 49 10.59 31.35 19.34
C THR A 49 9.68 31.29 18.11
N THR A 50 10.29 31.26 16.92
CA THR A 50 9.55 30.99 15.67
C THR A 50 9.42 29.48 15.50
N VAL A 51 8.18 28.99 15.40
CA VAL A 51 7.88 27.56 15.26
C VAL A 51 7.68 27.21 13.79
N TYR A 52 8.38 26.18 13.33
CA TYR A 52 8.19 25.57 12.01
C TYR A 52 7.55 24.19 12.16
N LEU A 53 6.50 23.92 11.38
CA LEU A 53 5.78 22.65 11.40
C LEU A 53 6.30 21.72 10.28
N GLY A 54 7.14 20.76 10.67
CA GLY A 54 7.81 19.84 9.74
C GLY A 54 7.29 18.40 9.77
N SER A 55 5.97 18.19 9.93
CA SER A 55 5.38 16.85 9.79
C SER A 55 5.29 16.40 8.32
N ASP A 56 5.08 15.10 8.09
CA ASP A 56 5.03 14.52 6.74
C ASP A 56 3.95 15.15 5.85
N ASP A 57 4.13 15.09 4.52
CA ASP A 57 3.22 15.71 3.52
C ASP A 57 1.99 14.85 3.17
N ASP A 58 1.41 14.19 4.17
CA ASP A 58 0.14 13.50 4.03
C ASP A 58 -0.95 14.14 4.90
N ARG A 59 -2.18 13.67 4.76
CA ARG A 59 -3.31 14.20 5.55
C ARG A 59 -3.12 14.00 7.07
N GLU A 60 -2.41 12.95 7.49
CA GLU A 60 -2.15 12.68 8.91
C GLU A 60 -1.11 13.67 9.46
N GLY A 61 -0.04 13.90 8.70
CA GLY A 61 0.97 14.92 9.01
C GLY A 61 0.36 16.31 9.07
N GLU A 62 -0.57 16.64 8.18
CA GLU A 62 -1.27 17.92 8.20
C GLU A 62 -2.17 18.08 9.44
N ALA A 63 -2.85 17.02 9.86
CA ALA A 63 -3.62 17.03 11.11
C ALA A 63 -2.74 17.17 12.35
N ILE A 64 -1.57 16.53 12.37
CA ILE A 64 -0.58 16.70 13.44
C ILE A 64 -0.10 18.16 13.50
N ALA A 65 0.21 18.78 12.36
CA ALA A 65 0.61 20.18 12.29
C ALA A 65 -0.48 21.10 12.86
N TRP A 66 -1.74 20.92 12.42
CA TRP A 66 -2.87 21.71 12.89
C TRP A 66 -3.12 21.53 14.40
N HIS A 67 -3.12 20.30 14.90
CA HIS A 67 -3.31 20.04 16.33
C HIS A 67 -2.19 20.61 17.20
N THR A 68 -0.97 20.64 16.66
CA THR A 68 0.20 21.27 17.29
C THR A 68 0.00 22.78 17.39
N CYS A 69 -0.44 23.46 16.32
CA CYS A 69 -0.82 24.87 16.39
C CYS A 69 -1.82 25.14 17.51
N THR A 70 -2.90 24.35 17.59
CA THR A 70 -3.92 24.58 18.63
C THR A 70 -3.35 24.43 20.05
N ILE A 71 -2.49 23.44 20.28
CA ILE A 71 -1.90 23.20 21.61
C ILE A 71 -0.96 24.31 22.04
N LEU A 72 -0.23 24.87 21.08
CA LEU A 72 0.75 25.93 21.26
C LEU A 72 0.14 27.34 21.20
N GLY A 73 -1.16 27.47 20.88
CA GLY A 73 -1.82 28.76 20.71
C GLY A 73 -1.34 29.53 19.48
N LEU A 74 -0.84 28.82 18.46
CA LEU A 74 -0.38 29.40 17.20
C LEU A 74 -1.54 29.49 16.20
N ASP A 75 -1.48 30.46 15.30
CA ASP A 75 -2.46 30.63 14.23
C ASP A 75 -2.11 29.75 13.00
N PRO A 76 -2.95 28.78 12.62
CA PRO A 76 -2.71 27.92 11.46
C PRO A 76 -2.56 28.66 10.13
N ALA A 77 -3.16 29.85 9.99
CA ALA A 77 -3.09 30.63 8.76
C ALA A 77 -1.73 31.30 8.55
N THR A 78 -0.98 31.54 9.64
CA THR A 78 0.30 32.28 9.59
C THR A 78 1.50 31.43 9.99
N THR A 79 1.30 30.33 10.71
CA THR A 79 2.40 29.47 11.17
C THR A 79 3.13 28.80 9.98
N PRO A 80 4.47 28.89 9.90
CA PRO A 80 5.26 28.22 8.86
C PRO A 80 5.08 26.70 8.80
N ARG A 81 4.73 26.18 7.62
CA ARG A 81 4.62 24.74 7.32
C ARG A 81 5.74 24.32 6.37
N VAL A 82 6.63 23.44 6.83
CA VAL A 82 7.79 22.96 6.07
C VAL A 82 7.48 21.57 5.50
N ILE A 83 7.49 21.45 4.18
CA ILE A 83 7.17 20.20 3.47
C ILE A 83 8.41 19.73 2.73
N PHE A 84 8.76 18.46 2.89
CA PHE A 84 9.84 17.78 2.18
C PHE A 84 9.45 16.32 1.93
N HIS A 85 9.95 15.74 0.84
CA HIS A 85 9.70 14.35 0.46
C HIS A 85 10.93 13.45 0.61
N GLU A 86 12.03 14.03 1.09
CA GLU A 86 13.30 13.37 1.38
C GLU A 86 14.04 14.17 2.45
N ILE A 87 14.87 13.47 3.25
CA ILE A 87 15.64 14.08 4.33
C ILE A 87 17.07 14.29 3.85
N THR A 88 17.26 15.28 2.97
CA THR A 88 18.56 15.74 2.49
C THR A 88 18.82 17.19 2.93
N GLU A 89 20.09 17.58 3.06
CA GLU A 89 20.45 18.95 3.46
C GLU A 89 19.83 20.00 2.52
N LYS A 90 19.87 19.74 1.21
CA LYS A 90 19.29 20.60 0.18
C LYS A 90 17.78 20.73 0.35
N ALA A 91 17.06 19.60 0.42
CA ALA A 91 15.60 19.60 0.52
C ALA A 91 15.11 20.34 1.79
N LEU A 92 15.78 20.13 2.92
CA LEU A 92 15.44 20.81 4.17
C LEU A 92 15.69 22.31 4.13
N LYS A 93 16.85 22.74 3.59
CA LYS A 93 17.16 24.17 3.42
C LYS A 93 16.15 24.86 2.51
N ASP A 94 15.83 24.24 1.39
CA ASP A 94 14.86 24.77 0.42
C ASP A 94 13.46 24.88 1.06
N ALA A 95 13.03 23.86 1.81
CA ALA A 95 11.74 23.84 2.48
C ALA A 95 11.61 24.88 3.62
N VAL A 96 12.70 25.16 4.34
CA VAL A 96 12.74 26.18 5.40
C VAL A 96 12.84 27.59 4.80
N ALA A 97 13.51 27.77 3.67
CA ALA A 97 13.65 29.06 3.00
C ALA A 97 12.32 29.59 2.44
N ALA A 98 11.41 28.69 2.02
CA ALA A 98 10.10 29.04 1.48
C ALA A 98 8.98 28.20 2.12
N PRO A 99 8.65 28.41 3.41
CA PRO A 99 7.66 27.60 4.09
C PRO A 99 6.24 27.95 3.60
N GLY A 100 5.44 26.91 3.41
CA GLY A 100 4.01 27.04 3.14
C GLY A 100 3.21 27.40 4.39
N ARG A 101 1.90 27.14 4.33
CA ARG A 101 0.97 27.25 5.46
C ARG A 101 0.17 25.95 5.58
N ILE A 102 -0.55 25.80 6.70
CA ILE A 102 -1.41 24.64 6.88
C ILE A 102 -2.48 24.60 5.79
N ASN A 103 -2.58 23.47 5.11
CA ASN A 103 -3.62 23.17 4.15
C ASN A 103 -4.87 22.67 4.87
N MET A 104 -5.82 23.58 5.09
CA MET A 104 -7.08 23.28 5.77
C MET A 104 -7.90 22.20 5.05
N ASN A 105 -7.80 22.04 3.73
CA ASN A 105 -8.49 20.97 3.02
C ASN A 105 -7.91 19.59 3.35
N LYS A 106 -6.58 19.46 3.43
CA LYS A 106 -5.92 18.22 3.88
C LYS A 106 -6.30 17.88 5.33
N PHE A 107 -6.30 18.87 6.21
CA PHE A 107 -6.77 18.70 7.59
C PHE A 107 -8.24 18.26 7.65
N ASN A 108 -9.14 18.98 6.98
CA ASN A 108 -10.58 18.67 6.98
C ASN A 108 -10.85 17.27 6.38
N ALA A 109 -10.08 16.84 5.38
CA ALA A 109 -10.17 15.49 4.84
C ALA A 109 -9.74 14.42 5.86
N GLN A 110 -8.70 14.68 6.67
CA GLN A 110 -8.30 13.79 7.76
C GLN A 110 -9.37 13.74 8.86
N GLN A 111 -9.86 14.90 9.28
CA GLN A 111 -10.90 15.03 10.29
C GLN A 111 -12.19 14.31 9.88
N ALA A 112 -12.68 14.54 8.66
CA ALA A 112 -13.86 13.87 8.13
C ALA A 112 -13.69 12.35 8.12
N ARG A 113 -12.50 11.85 7.76
CA ARG A 113 -12.18 10.43 7.83
C ARG A 113 -12.27 9.90 9.27
N THR A 114 -11.65 10.58 10.24
CA THR A 114 -11.67 10.15 11.65
C THR A 114 -13.09 10.14 12.22
N MET A 115 -13.88 11.17 11.90
CA MET A 115 -15.28 11.24 12.31
C MET A 115 -16.12 10.11 11.71
N LEU A 116 -15.93 9.80 10.42
CA LEU A 116 -16.62 8.70 9.75
C LEU A 116 -16.24 7.32 10.34
N ASP A 117 -14.96 7.12 10.63
CA ASP A 117 -14.48 5.89 11.25
C ASP A 117 -15.07 5.73 12.67
N MET A 118 -15.18 6.82 13.45
CA MET A 118 -15.86 6.84 14.76
C MET A 118 -17.35 6.53 14.62
N LEU A 119 -18.05 7.18 13.69
CA LEU A 119 -19.48 6.96 13.44
C LEU A 119 -19.76 5.47 13.16
N ILE A 120 -19.02 4.86 12.23
CA ILE A 120 -19.19 3.46 11.87
C ILE A 120 -18.82 2.54 13.05
N GLY A 121 -17.70 2.81 13.72
CA GLY A 121 -17.23 2.00 14.84
C GLY A 121 -18.23 1.95 15.98
N PHE A 122 -18.72 3.11 16.44
CA PHE A 122 -19.62 3.23 17.58
C PHE A 122 -21.06 2.80 17.27
N THR A 123 -21.52 2.94 16.01
CA THR A 123 -22.89 2.54 15.64
C THR A 123 -23.00 1.07 15.25
N LEU A 124 -22.04 0.50 14.51
CA LEU A 124 -22.14 -0.87 13.99
C LEU A 124 -21.52 -1.93 14.91
N SER A 125 -20.43 -1.65 15.64
CA SER A 125 -19.80 -2.66 16.51
C SER A 125 -20.76 -3.21 17.58
N PRO A 126 -21.61 -2.40 18.24
CA PRO A 126 -22.61 -2.93 19.17
C PRO A 126 -23.65 -3.85 18.53
N CYS A 127 -23.95 -3.66 17.24
CA CYS A 127 -24.82 -4.58 16.49
C CYS A 127 -24.14 -5.92 16.26
N LEU A 128 -22.83 -5.94 15.99
CA LEU A 128 -22.05 -7.19 15.85
C LEU A 128 -22.00 -7.98 17.16
N TRP A 129 -21.87 -7.30 18.31
CA TRP A 129 -21.86 -7.97 19.62
C TRP A 129 -23.20 -8.63 19.93
N ARG A 130 -24.31 -8.01 19.53
CA ARG A 130 -25.66 -8.56 19.71
C ARG A 130 -25.98 -9.69 18.73
N GLY A 131 -25.51 -9.59 17.49
CA GLY A 131 -25.94 -10.46 16.39
C GLY A 131 -24.96 -11.58 15.99
N VAL A 132 -23.66 -11.44 16.26
CA VAL A 132 -22.63 -12.38 15.76
C VAL A 132 -21.86 -13.02 16.90
N GLY A 133 -21.37 -12.24 17.87
CA GLY A 133 -20.54 -12.76 18.95
C GLY A 133 -20.79 -12.06 20.27
N TYR A 134 -21.17 -12.82 21.30
CA TYR A 134 -21.48 -12.32 22.65
C TYR A 134 -20.31 -11.63 23.39
N LYS A 135 -19.10 -11.62 22.82
CA LYS A 135 -17.91 -10.99 23.42
C LYS A 135 -17.66 -9.62 22.80
N ALA A 136 -17.40 -8.63 23.64
CA ALA A 136 -16.98 -7.28 23.27
C ALA A 136 -15.56 -7.26 22.66
N GLY A 137 -15.39 -7.86 21.49
CA GLY A 137 -14.12 -7.94 20.77
C GLY A 137 -14.25 -7.85 19.25
N LEU A 138 -15.46 -7.94 18.70
CA LEU A 138 -15.69 -7.69 17.28
C LEU A 138 -15.73 -6.19 17.02
N SER A 139 -15.13 -5.74 15.92
CA SER A 139 -15.20 -4.33 15.51
C SER A 139 -15.68 -4.22 14.07
N ALA A 140 -16.55 -3.25 13.84
CA ALA A 140 -16.92 -2.82 12.50
C ALA A 140 -16.01 -1.67 12.08
N GLY A 141 -15.61 -1.63 10.81
CA GLY A 141 -14.89 -0.47 10.32
C GLY A 141 -14.90 -0.40 8.81
N ARG A 142 -14.93 0.83 8.31
CA ARG A 142 -15.19 1.13 6.90
C ARG A 142 -14.26 0.41 5.92
N CYS A 143 -12.98 0.25 6.28
CA CYS A 143 -12.00 -0.44 5.45
C CYS A 143 -11.78 -1.91 5.85
N GLN A 144 -11.85 -2.24 7.15
CA GLN A 144 -11.62 -3.60 7.62
C GLN A 144 -12.73 -4.57 7.17
N THR A 145 -13.98 -4.12 7.21
CA THR A 145 -15.14 -4.98 6.91
C THR A 145 -15.17 -5.39 5.42
N PRO A 146 -14.97 -4.47 4.45
CA PRO A 146 -14.82 -4.88 3.04
C PRO A 146 -13.57 -5.72 2.77
N ALA A 147 -12.45 -5.45 3.43
CA ALA A 147 -11.23 -6.27 3.27
C ALA A 147 -11.46 -7.72 3.73
N LEU A 148 -12.12 -7.91 4.88
CA LEU A 148 -12.54 -9.24 5.35
C LEU A 148 -13.51 -9.89 4.37
N ARG A 149 -14.43 -9.11 3.79
CA ARG A 149 -15.39 -9.62 2.80
C ARG A 149 -14.71 -10.18 1.55
N ILE A 150 -13.65 -9.54 1.04
CA ILE A 150 -12.87 -10.05 -0.11
C ILE A 150 -12.28 -11.43 0.20
N ILE A 151 -11.76 -11.63 1.42
CA ILE A 151 -11.21 -12.93 1.85
C ILE A 151 -12.31 -13.98 1.94
N TYR A 152 -13.45 -13.61 2.54
CA TYR A 152 -14.61 -14.50 2.65
C TYR A 152 -15.15 -14.92 1.28
N ASP A 153 -15.34 -13.98 0.35
CA ASP A 153 -15.84 -14.28 -0.99
C ASP A 153 -14.90 -15.24 -1.73
N ARG A 154 -13.57 -15.06 -1.60
CA ARG A 154 -12.58 -16.00 -2.15
C ARG A 154 -12.66 -17.39 -1.50
N ASP A 155 -12.87 -17.47 -0.19
CA ASP A 155 -13.03 -18.76 0.50
C ASP A 155 -14.29 -19.50 0.02
N GLN A 156 -15.40 -18.77 -0.19
CA GLN A 156 -16.62 -19.34 -0.76
C GLN A 156 -16.44 -19.80 -2.21
N GLU A 157 -15.68 -19.06 -3.03
CA GLU A 157 -15.30 -19.48 -4.38
C GLU A 157 -14.52 -20.80 -4.36
N ILE A 158 -13.57 -20.95 -3.42
CA ILE A 158 -12.77 -22.17 -3.25
C ILE A 158 -13.65 -23.32 -2.75
N ALA A 159 -14.51 -23.09 -1.76
CA ALA A 159 -15.40 -24.12 -1.21
C ALA A 159 -16.45 -24.61 -2.24
N GLY A 160 -16.89 -23.73 -3.14
CA GLY A 160 -17.79 -24.07 -4.24
C GLY A 160 -17.09 -24.69 -5.46
N HIS A 161 -15.76 -24.72 -5.49
CA HIS A 161 -15.02 -25.25 -6.62
C HIS A 161 -15.11 -26.79 -6.67
N THR A 162 -15.67 -27.31 -7.76
CA THR A 162 -15.65 -28.75 -8.05
C THR A 162 -14.42 -29.07 -8.90
N ALA A 163 -13.45 -29.77 -8.30
CA ALA A 163 -12.27 -30.21 -9.02
C ALA A 163 -12.65 -31.20 -10.13
N THR A 164 -12.11 -31.00 -11.32
CA THR A 164 -12.21 -31.93 -12.45
C THR A 164 -10.82 -32.48 -12.77
N THR A 165 -10.75 -33.73 -13.23
CA THR A 165 -9.49 -34.35 -13.61
C THR A 165 -9.42 -34.47 -15.12
N SER A 166 -8.31 -34.04 -15.70
CA SER A 166 -7.99 -34.23 -17.10
C SER A 166 -6.53 -34.68 -17.23
N TRP A 167 -6.21 -35.36 -18.32
CA TRP A 167 -4.86 -35.86 -18.59
C TRP A 167 -4.29 -35.16 -19.81
N ARG A 168 -3.15 -34.48 -19.64
CA ARG A 168 -2.41 -33.88 -20.74
C ARG A 168 -1.34 -34.82 -21.24
N ILE A 169 -1.36 -35.12 -22.53
CA ILE A 169 -0.33 -35.98 -23.16
C ILE A 169 0.89 -35.13 -23.52
N GLN A 170 2.07 -35.63 -23.14
CA GLN A 170 3.36 -35.08 -23.55
C GLN A 170 4.18 -36.17 -24.22
N VAL A 171 4.89 -35.81 -25.28
CA VAL A 171 5.77 -36.71 -26.03
C VAL A 171 7.15 -36.09 -26.08
N ALA A 172 8.12 -36.78 -25.49
CA ALA A 172 9.53 -36.46 -25.63
C ALA A 172 10.06 -37.13 -26.91
N ALA A 173 10.60 -36.32 -27.82
CA ALA A 173 11.15 -36.80 -29.09
C ALA A 173 12.61 -36.37 -29.25
N ALA A 174 13.46 -37.32 -29.62
CA ALA A 174 14.85 -37.03 -29.96
C ALA A 174 14.89 -36.33 -31.33
N ALA A 175 15.42 -35.11 -31.38
CA ALA A 175 15.75 -34.46 -32.64
C ALA A 175 17.15 -34.91 -33.11
N ALA A 176 17.34 -35.00 -34.43
CA ALA A 176 18.60 -35.41 -35.06
C ALA A 176 19.83 -34.55 -34.65
N ALA A 177 19.62 -33.39 -34.02
CA ALA A 177 20.64 -32.44 -33.59
C ALA A 177 20.80 -32.31 -32.05
N ALA A 178 20.47 -33.37 -31.30
CA ALA A 178 20.81 -33.59 -29.87
C ALA A 178 19.98 -32.88 -28.79
N ALA A 179 19.05 -32.00 -29.12
CA ALA A 179 18.07 -31.51 -28.14
C ALA A 179 16.79 -32.36 -28.15
N GLU A 180 16.35 -32.81 -26.98
CA GLU A 180 15.02 -33.41 -26.79
C GLU A 180 13.95 -32.32 -26.98
N ILE A 181 12.92 -32.61 -27.77
CA ILE A 181 11.76 -31.74 -27.95
C ILE A 181 10.59 -32.36 -27.18
N ILE A 182 9.98 -31.59 -26.29
CA ILE A 182 8.74 -31.98 -25.61
C ILE A 182 7.56 -31.38 -26.37
N TRP A 183 6.84 -32.22 -27.09
CA TRP A 183 5.54 -31.85 -27.62
C TRP A 183 4.47 -32.04 -26.54
N THR A 184 3.55 -31.08 -26.41
CA THR A 184 2.43 -31.14 -25.46
C THR A 184 1.13 -31.05 -26.26
N ALA A 185 0.21 -31.98 -26.04
CA ALA A 185 -1.09 -31.98 -26.70
C ALA A 185 -1.87 -30.70 -26.38
N THR A 186 -2.58 -30.18 -27.38
CA THR A 186 -3.40 -28.96 -27.26
C THR A 186 -4.71 -29.21 -26.50
N GLU A 187 -5.17 -30.46 -26.46
CA GLU A 187 -6.41 -30.86 -25.80
C GLU A 187 -6.12 -31.89 -24.71
N ASP A 188 -6.77 -31.71 -23.56
CA ASP A 188 -6.68 -32.65 -22.46
C ASP A 188 -7.66 -33.81 -22.67
N GLN A 189 -7.24 -35.00 -22.23
CA GLN A 189 -8.08 -36.20 -22.23
C GLN A 189 -9.00 -36.20 -21.01
N PRO A 190 -10.28 -36.60 -21.15
CA PRO A 190 -11.29 -36.52 -20.09
C PRO A 190 -11.10 -37.56 -18.97
N GLY A 191 -10.18 -38.52 -19.14
CA GLY A 191 -10.06 -39.71 -18.30
C GLY A 191 -8.74 -40.45 -18.53
N GLU A 192 -8.25 -41.15 -17.50
CA GLU A 192 -7.09 -42.04 -17.60
C GLU A 192 -7.27 -43.11 -18.68
N ALA A 193 -8.48 -43.65 -18.81
CA ALA A 193 -8.80 -44.64 -19.83
C ALA A 193 -8.64 -44.08 -21.25
N ALA A 194 -9.10 -42.84 -21.49
CA ALA A 194 -8.94 -42.17 -22.78
C ALA A 194 -7.46 -41.85 -23.07
N ALA A 195 -6.73 -41.37 -22.05
CA ALA A 195 -5.30 -41.12 -22.16
C ALA A 195 -4.50 -42.40 -22.45
N THR A 196 -4.77 -43.49 -21.72
CA THR A 196 -4.12 -44.78 -21.91
C THR A 196 -4.46 -45.40 -23.26
N ALA A 197 -5.72 -45.29 -23.71
CA ALA A 197 -6.12 -45.75 -25.05
C ALA A 197 -5.37 -45.00 -26.16
N LEU A 198 -5.24 -43.68 -26.02
CA LEU A 198 -4.47 -42.86 -26.96
C LEU A 198 -2.98 -43.21 -26.93
N LEU A 199 -2.37 -43.37 -25.75
CA LEU A 199 -0.98 -43.77 -25.62
C LEU A 199 -0.74 -45.17 -26.21
N THR A 200 -1.64 -46.10 -25.98
CA THR A 200 -1.54 -47.47 -26.52
C THR A 200 -1.69 -47.50 -28.04
N SER A 201 -2.53 -46.64 -28.62
CA SER A 201 -2.66 -46.56 -30.08
C SER A 201 -1.42 -46.03 -30.79
N VAL A 202 -0.54 -45.30 -30.06
CA VAL A 202 0.72 -44.74 -30.56
C VAL A 202 1.99 -45.40 -29.98
N ALA A 203 1.87 -46.38 -29.09
CA ALA A 203 3.03 -47.02 -28.45
C ALA A 203 3.72 -48.18 -29.22
N PRO A 204 3.07 -48.95 -30.12
CA PRO A 204 3.68 -50.21 -30.56
C PRO A 204 4.82 -50.04 -31.58
N ALA A 205 5.16 -48.83 -32.03
CA ALA A 205 6.22 -48.60 -33.01
C ALA A 205 7.00 -47.30 -32.77
N PRO A 206 8.25 -47.19 -33.24
CA PRO A 206 8.94 -45.90 -33.32
C PRO A 206 8.18 -44.99 -34.29
N HIS A 207 7.67 -43.86 -33.77
CA HIS A 207 6.97 -42.86 -34.58
C HIS A 207 7.92 -41.72 -34.97
N THR A 208 7.89 -41.33 -36.24
CA THR A 208 8.55 -40.10 -36.71
C THR A 208 7.58 -38.93 -36.55
N LEU A 209 7.92 -37.98 -35.69
CA LEU A 209 7.17 -36.73 -35.57
C LEU A 209 7.68 -35.73 -36.61
N THR A 210 6.76 -35.04 -37.29
CA THR A 210 7.09 -33.95 -38.22
C THR A 210 6.63 -32.64 -37.64
N ILE A 211 7.53 -31.65 -37.58
CA ILE A 211 7.17 -30.29 -37.19
C ILE A 211 6.38 -29.68 -38.35
N THR A 212 5.11 -29.35 -38.12
CA THR A 212 4.22 -28.79 -39.14
C THR A 212 4.27 -27.27 -39.22
N ASP A 213 4.59 -26.61 -38.10
CA ASP A 213 4.68 -25.15 -38.01
C ASP A 213 5.77 -24.73 -37.01
N ARG A 214 6.40 -23.58 -37.28
CA ARG A 214 7.37 -22.95 -36.39
C ARG A 214 7.14 -21.45 -36.39
N ASP A 215 6.47 -20.96 -35.36
CA ASP A 215 6.30 -19.53 -35.13
C ASP A 215 7.45 -18.98 -34.28
N GLN A 216 8.17 -18.00 -34.81
CA GLN A 216 9.24 -17.29 -34.11
C GLN A 216 8.87 -15.82 -34.00
N ARG A 217 8.57 -15.37 -32.78
CA ARG A 217 8.21 -13.98 -32.49
C ARG A 217 9.30 -13.30 -31.66
N VAL A 218 9.60 -12.07 -32.03
CA VAL A 218 10.41 -11.19 -31.17
C VAL A 218 9.49 -10.69 -30.06
N SER A 219 9.87 -10.94 -28.81
CA SER A 219 9.19 -10.41 -27.63
C SER A 219 10.06 -9.39 -26.93
N SER A 220 9.43 -8.36 -26.37
CA SER A 220 10.07 -7.36 -25.53
C SER A 220 9.20 -7.10 -24.31
N SER A 221 9.81 -6.91 -23.15
CA SER A 221 9.13 -6.48 -21.93
C SER A 221 9.55 -5.07 -21.56
N ARG A 222 8.62 -4.30 -20.98
CA ARG A 222 8.93 -2.99 -20.41
C ARG A 222 9.49 -3.18 -19.00
N PRO A 223 10.43 -2.32 -18.56
CA PRO A 223 10.89 -2.32 -17.18
C PRO A 223 9.73 -2.01 -16.22
N PRO A 224 9.79 -2.48 -14.97
CA PRO A 224 8.80 -2.13 -13.96
C PRO A 224 8.85 -0.62 -13.65
N ALA A 225 7.71 -0.07 -13.26
CA ALA A 225 7.65 1.31 -12.77
C ALA A 225 8.40 1.45 -11.42
N PRO A 226 8.87 2.67 -11.09
CA PRO A 226 9.38 2.96 -9.75
C PRO A 226 8.35 2.62 -8.66
N PHE A 227 8.86 2.30 -7.46
CA PHE A 227 8.02 1.86 -6.37
C PHE A 227 7.09 2.98 -5.86
N ILE A 228 5.80 2.67 -5.84
CA ILE A 228 4.81 3.28 -4.95
C ILE A 228 4.54 2.37 -3.75
N THR A 229 3.81 2.86 -2.74
CA THR A 229 3.54 2.14 -1.48
C THR A 229 3.02 0.72 -1.71
N SER A 230 2.04 0.56 -2.61
CA SER A 230 1.40 -0.73 -2.87
C SER A 230 2.33 -1.70 -3.59
N SER A 231 3.08 -1.25 -4.60
CA SER A 231 4.05 -2.09 -5.33
C SER A 231 5.24 -2.49 -4.45
N LEU A 232 5.69 -1.60 -3.55
CA LEU A 232 6.76 -1.92 -2.60
C LEU A 232 6.33 -3.02 -1.64
N GLN A 233 5.11 -2.91 -1.08
CA GLN A 233 4.58 -3.93 -0.17
C GLN A 233 4.38 -5.28 -0.87
N GLN A 234 3.90 -5.26 -2.12
CA GLN A 234 3.72 -6.48 -2.93
C GLN A 234 5.06 -7.17 -3.22
N GLU A 235 6.06 -6.44 -3.71
CA GLU A 235 7.37 -7.02 -4.02
C GLU A 235 8.12 -7.47 -2.76
N ALA A 236 8.02 -6.73 -1.65
CA ALA A 236 8.60 -7.17 -0.38
C ALA A 236 7.93 -8.44 0.15
N SER A 237 6.62 -8.59 -0.03
CA SER A 237 5.88 -9.80 0.32
C SER A 237 6.30 -10.97 -0.56
N SER A 238 6.31 -10.79 -1.88
CA SER A 238 6.58 -11.87 -2.85
C SER A 238 8.04 -12.32 -2.85
N ARG A 239 8.99 -11.40 -2.72
CA ARG A 239 10.43 -11.71 -2.80
C ARG A 239 11.11 -11.93 -1.46
N LEU A 240 10.66 -11.22 -0.43
CA LEU A 240 11.33 -11.21 0.88
C LEU A 240 10.47 -11.84 2.00
N GLY A 241 9.25 -12.29 1.69
CA GLY A 241 8.34 -12.85 2.69
C GLY A 241 7.92 -11.84 3.77
N MET A 242 8.05 -10.54 3.51
CA MET A 242 7.80 -9.50 4.51
C MET A 242 6.32 -9.13 4.57
N ALA A 243 5.73 -9.23 5.75
CA ALA A 243 4.39 -8.70 6.00
C ALA A 243 4.35 -7.17 5.77
N PRO A 244 3.23 -6.59 5.28
CA PRO A 244 3.14 -5.16 4.97
C PRO A 244 3.55 -4.23 6.12
N LYS A 245 3.19 -4.59 7.36
CA LYS A 245 3.58 -3.83 8.57
C LYS A 245 5.10 -3.79 8.76
N THR A 246 5.79 -4.89 8.52
CA THR A 246 7.25 -4.99 8.62
C THR A 246 7.92 -4.18 7.53
N THR A 247 7.42 -4.26 6.29
CA THR A 247 7.89 -3.45 5.15
C THR A 247 7.78 -1.96 5.44
N MET A 248 6.62 -1.48 5.92
CA MET A 248 6.45 -0.06 6.23
C MET A 248 7.30 0.41 7.40
N ARG A 249 7.57 -0.46 8.39
CA ARG A 249 8.49 -0.13 9.50
C ARG A 249 9.92 0.04 8.99
N ALA A 250 10.40 -0.88 8.15
CA ALA A 250 11.73 -0.77 7.57
C ALA A 250 11.86 0.48 6.67
N ALA A 251 10.86 0.73 5.83
CA ALA A 251 10.83 1.90 4.96
C ALA A 251 10.80 3.21 5.77
N GLN A 252 10.04 3.28 6.88
CA GLN A 252 10.06 4.43 7.78
C GLN A 252 11.48 4.70 8.32
N THR A 253 12.17 3.66 8.79
CA THR A 253 13.55 3.80 9.29
C THR A 253 14.51 4.29 8.19
N LEU A 254 14.37 3.77 6.97
CA LEU A 254 15.19 4.20 5.84
C LEU A 254 14.92 5.66 5.45
N TYR A 255 13.64 6.08 5.46
CA TYR A 255 13.26 7.47 5.18
C TYR A 255 13.80 8.42 6.25
N GLU A 256 13.62 8.09 7.53
CA GLU A 256 14.11 8.89 8.66
C GLU A 256 15.64 9.00 8.70
N ALA A 257 16.34 8.00 8.16
CA ALA A 257 17.79 7.99 7.99
C ALA A 257 18.28 8.67 6.69
N GLY A 258 17.36 9.15 5.83
CA GLY A 258 17.70 9.82 4.57
C GLY A 258 18.15 8.88 3.44
N HIS A 259 17.83 7.58 3.50
CA HIS A 259 18.22 6.60 2.49
C HIS A 259 17.21 6.46 1.34
N ILE A 260 15.95 6.81 1.57
CA ILE A 260 14.88 6.75 0.57
C ILE A 260 14.00 7.98 0.67
N THR A 261 13.22 8.24 -0.38
CA THR A 261 12.14 9.23 -0.37
C THR A 261 10.94 8.74 0.45
N TYR A 262 9.97 9.63 0.67
CA TYR A 262 8.79 9.33 1.48
C TYR A 262 8.03 8.09 0.98
N MET A 263 7.90 7.08 1.86
CA MET A 263 7.42 5.74 1.52
C MET A 263 5.89 5.61 1.43
N ARG A 264 5.13 6.66 1.75
CA ARG A 264 3.66 6.69 1.63
C ARG A 264 3.25 7.56 0.46
N THR A 265 3.52 7.05 -0.74
CA THR A 265 3.23 7.69 -2.02
C THR A 265 2.40 6.77 -2.92
N ASP A 266 1.51 7.35 -3.72
CA ASP A 266 0.84 6.75 -4.88
C ASP A 266 1.42 7.27 -6.21
N ASN A 267 2.42 8.14 -6.15
CA ASN A 267 3.09 8.73 -7.29
C ASN A 267 4.38 7.98 -7.62
N ALA A 268 4.46 7.42 -8.83
CA ALA A 268 5.62 6.70 -9.36
C ALA A 268 6.64 7.62 -10.08
N VAL A 269 6.41 8.94 -10.12
CA VAL A 269 7.27 9.90 -10.81
C VAL A 269 8.58 10.08 -10.06
N LEU A 270 9.69 10.01 -10.80
CA LEU A 270 11.04 10.33 -10.31
C LEU A 270 11.34 11.82 -10.55
N SER A 271 12.14 12.42 -9.66
CA SER A 271 12.69 13.74 -9.89
C SER A 271 13.72 13.72 -11.03
N VAL A 272 14.00 14.90 -11.60
CA VAL A 272 15.06 15.06 -12.60
C VAL A 272 16.42 14.63 -12.04
N GLU A 273 16.68 14.96 -10.77
CA GLU A 273 17.90 14.56 -10.07
C GLU A 273 18.02 13.04 -9.95
N ALA A 274 16.96 12.36 -9.48
CA ALA A 274 16.94 10.91 -9.35
C ALA A 274 17.08 10.21 -10.71
N THR A 275 16.44 10.74 -11.75
CA THR A 275 16.54 10.21 -13.12
C THR A 275 17.97 10.36 -13.66
N THR A 276 18.58 11.52 -13.46
CA THR A 276 19.95 11.79 -13.91
C THR A 276 20.96 10.86 -13.21
N ALA A 277 20.82 10.70 -11.89
CA ALA A 277 21.67 9.79 -11.11
C ALA A 277 21.49 8.33 -11.55
N ALA A 278 20.26 7.90 -11.82
CA ALA A 278 19.98 6.55 -12.32
C ALA A 278 20.60 6.30 -13.70
N VAL A 279 20.49 7.25 -14.64
CA VAL A 279 21.11 7.15 -15.97
C VAL A 279 22.63 7.07 -15.87
N ALA A 280 23.26 7.90 -15.03
CA ALA A 280 24.70 7.87 -14.80
C ALA A 280 25.16 6.51 -14.26
N LEU A 281 24.48 5.99 -13.23
CA LEU A 281 24.78 4.69 -12.63
C LEU A 281 24.60 3.55 -13.63
N VAL A 282 23.53 3.57 -14.43
CA VAL A 282 23.27 2.52 -15.41
C VAL A 282 24.34 2.53 -16.51
N THR A 283 24.70 3.71 -16.98
CA THR A 283 25.75 3.91 -18.00
C THR A 283 27.09 3.39 -17.50
N GLU A 284 27.47 3.72 -16.26
CA GLU A 284 28.73 3.29 -15.66
C GLU A 284 28.79 1.76 -15.48
N ARG A 285 27.70 1.16 -14.99
CA ARG A 285 27.72 -0.23 -14.51
C ARG A 285 27.40 -1.26 -15.59
N TRP A 286 26.55 -0.92 -16.56
CA TRP A 286 26.12 -1.83 -17.62
C TRP A 286 26.37 -1.29 -19.04
N GLY A 287 26.66 0.00 -19.18
CA GLY A 287 26.93 0.65 -20.47
C GLY A 287 25.71 1.36 -21.04
N ALA A 288 25.97 2.32 -21.95
CA ALA A 288 24.95 3.20 -22.51
C ALA A 288 23.81 2.47 -23.25
N VAL A 289 24.06 1.26 -23.77
CA VAL A 289 23.05 0.45 -24.47
C VAL A 289 21.92 -0.05 -23.56
N TYR A 290 22.12 -0.01 -22.24
CA TYR A 290 21.11 -0.40 -21.24
C TYR A 290 20.36 0.80 -20.65
N VAL A 291 20.70 2.03 -21.05
CA VAL A 291 19.91 3.21 -20.67
C VAL A 291 18.62 3.18 -21.48
N ALA A 292 17.49 3.16 -20.76
CA ALA A 292 16.19 3.25 -21.40
C ALA A 292 16.07 4.59 -22.14
N THR A 293 15.71 4.55 -23.42
CA THR A 293 15.35 5.71 -24.24
C THR A 293 14.01 6.30 -23.84
#